data_AF-A0A951HXU4-F1
#
_entry.id   AF-A0A951HXU4-F1
#
_cell.length_a   1.000
_cell.length_b   1.000
_cell.length_c   1.000
_cell.angle_alpha   90.00
_cell.angle_beta   90.00
_cell.angle_gamma   90.00
#
_symmetry.space_group_name_H-M   'P 1'
#
loop_
_entity.id
_entity.type
_entity.pdbx_description
1 polymer ?
#
loop_
_entity_poly.entity_id
_entity_poly.type
_entity_poly.pdbx_seq_one_letter_code
_entity_poly.pdbx_strand_id
1 'polypeptide(L)'
;MSDNEAMLGQNNHESIRCRYCGQRNNVRADGGTARCGRCRLPLSDAPHKKFADLDKHDYVHPADSRALAALRTIPGIDTALKKLLAVTGESAIRVIFTASAVKVTPEQCPDLYAKLQIACTTLGVDLPELFVQQNPIVNAFTGGVEKPVIVLHSSLIERLTDEEVLAVVAHEVGHIHAEHVLYLTAARLLEALANVALAATPIANI
;
A
#
# COMPACT_ATOMS: atom_id res chain seq x y z
N MET A 1 -19.38 61.08 19.59
CA MET A 1 -19.16 59.81 20.32
C MET A 1 -20.30 58.89 19.95
N SER A 2 -20.09 58.11 18.91
CA SER A 2 -20.98 57.04 18.48
C SER A 2 -20.06 56.02 17.82
N ASP A 3 -19.34 55.29 18.68
CA ASP A 3 -18.43 54.26 18.25
C ASP A 3 -19.27 53.08 17.77
N ASN A 4 -19.16 52.86 16.47
CA ASN A 4 -19.81 51.80 15.74
C ASN A 4 -19.03 50.51 16.07
N GLU A 5 -19.46 49.80 17.12
CA GLU A 5 -18.87 48.53 17.51
C GLU A 5 -18.98 47.53 16.36
N ALA A 6 -17.81 47.12 15.87
CA ALA A 6 -17.64 46.17 14.80
C ALA A 6 -18.33 44.85 15.15
N MET A 7 -19.31 44.47 14.34
CA MET A 7 -19.84 43.11 14.24
C MET A 7 -18.71 42.17 13.82
N LEU A 8 -17.99 41.62 14.81
CA LEU A 8 -17.10 40.48 14.61
C LEU A 8 -17.98 39.28 14.24
N GLY A 9 -18.05 38.99 12.94
CA GLY A 9 -18.69 37.79 12.42
C GLY A 9 -18.17 36.55 13.14
N GLN A 10 -19.09 35.82 13.77
CA GLN A 10 -18.78 34.54 14.42
C GLN A 10 -18.32 33.56 13.35
N ASN A 11 -17.00 33.43 13.21
CA ASN A 11 -16.35 32.45 12.37
C ASN A 11 -16.60 31.05 12.97
N ASN A 12 -17.72 30.44 12.60
CA ASN A 12 -18.18 29.14 13.10
C ASN A 12 -17.35 27.99 12.47
N HIS A 13 -16.06 27.94 12.79
CA HIS A 13 -15.15 26.87 12.41
C HIS A 13 -15.05 25.85 13.54
N GLU A 14 -15.49 24.63 13.28
CA GLU A 14 -15.31 23.51 14.19
C GLU A 14 -13.97 22.80 13.89
N SER A 15 -13.22 22.45 14.92
CA SER A 15 -11.93 21.75 14.77
C SER A 15 -12.12 20.26 15.03
N ILE A 16 -11.91 19.44 13.99
CA ILE A 16 -12.06 17.99 14.05
C ILE A 16 -10.73 17.29 13.78
N ARG A 17 -10.44 16.24 14.55
CA ARG A 17 -9.30 15.35 14.30
C ARG A 17 -9.68 14.24 13.35
N CYS A 18 -8.87 14.02 12.31
CA CYS A 18 -9.05 12.90 11.42
C CYS A 18 -8.88 11.58 12.18
N ARG A 19 -9.93 10.74 12.19
CA ARG A 19 -9.93 9.41 12.80
C ARG A 19 -8.83 8.47 12.28
N TYR A 20 -8.35 8.70 11.05
CA TYR A 20 -7.37 7.83 10.39
C TYR A 20 -5.93 8.28 10.68
N CYS A 21 -5.55 9.49 10.28
CA CYS A 21 -4.17 9.97 10.39
C CYS A 21 -3.91 10.92 11.59
N GLY A 22 -4.93 11.26 12.38
CA GLY A 22 -4.81 12.14 13.55
C GLY A 22 -4.65 13.64 13.25
N GLN A 23 -4.59 14.04 11.97
CA GLN A 23 -4.46 15.44 11.55
C GLN A 23 -5.63 16.28 12.09
N ARG A 24 -5.34 17.46 12.65
CA ARG A 24 -6.36 18.47 12.98
C ARG A 24 -6.79 19.21 11.72
N ASN A 25 -8.10 19.36 11.52
CA ASN A 25 -8.70 20.04 10.39
C ASN A 25 -9.72 21.06 10.90
N ASN A 26 -9.78 22.22 10.26
CA ASN A 26 -10.82 23.21 10.53
C ASN A 26 -11.89 23.05 9.46
N VAL A 27 -13.11 22.69 9.88
CA VAL A 27 -14.23 22.47 8.97
C VAL A 27 -15.21 23.63 9.08
N ARG A 28 -15.91 23.89 7.97
CA ARG A 28 -17.05 24.81 7.96
C ARG A 28 -18.31 24.00 8.21
N ALA A 29 -19.33 24.64 8.77
CA ALA A 29 -20.62 24.00 9.06
C ALA A 29 -21.50 23.80 7.80
N ASP A 30 -20.94 23.90 6.59
CA ASP A 30 -21.65 23.67 5.34
C ASP A 30 -21.75 22.17 5.07
N GLY A 31 -22.97 21.66 4.88
CA GLY A 31 -23.34 20.23 4.88
C GLY A 31 -22.74 19.33 3.78
N GLY A 32 -21.54 19.63 3.27
CA GLY A 32 -20.73 18.70 2.48
C GLY A 32 -19.89 17.76 3.37
N THR A 33 -19.55 16.58 2.84
CA THR A 33 -18.60 15.67 3.51
C THR A 33 -17.19 16.28 3.51
N ALA A 34 -16.83 16.94 4.61
CA ALA A 34 -15.49 17.47 4.80
C ALA A 34 -14.42 16.37 4.71
N ARG A 35 -13.26 16.69 4.14
CA ARG A 35 -12.14 15.76 3.94
C ARG A 35 -10.89 16.24 4.67
N CYS A 36 -10.06 15.29 5.09
CA CYS A 36 -8.83 15.60 5.80
C CYS A 36 -7.79 16.24 4.86
N GLY A 37 -7.19 17.37 5.25
CA GLY A 37 -6.15 18.04 4.46
C GLY A 37 -4.85 17.25 4.29
N ARG A 38 -4.62 16.21 5.10
CA ARG A 38 -3.44 15.34 5.01
C ARG A 38 -3.70 14.05 4.22
N CYS A 39 -4.61 13.19 4.71
CA CYS A 39 -4.85 11.89 4.07
C CYS A 39 -5.95 11.91 2.99
N ARG A 40 -6.67 13.03 2.86
CA ARG A 40 -7.81 13.26 1.96
C ARG A 40 -9.06 12.41 2.21
N LEU A 41 -9.03 11.49 3.18
CA LEU A 41 -10.19 10.68 3.55
C LEU A 41 -11.32 11.52 4.19
N PRO A 42 -12.58 11.06 4.12
CA PRO A 42 -13.71 11.71 4.77
C PRO A 42 -13.49 11.88 6.29
N LEU A 43 -13.82 13.06 6.79
CA LEU A 43 -13.85 13.36 8.21
C LEU A 43 -15.13 12.81 8.82
N SER A 44 -15.01 12.29 10.03
CA SER A 44 -16.09 11.62 10.75
C SER A 44 -15.69 11.52 12.22
N ASP A 45 -16.66 11.68 13.12
CA ASP A 45 -16.47 11.50 14.56
C ASP A 45 -16.44 10.03 14.99
N ALA A 46 -16.94 9.12 14.15
CA ALA A 46 -16.86 7.70 14.42
C ALA A 46 -15.39 7.23 14.54
N PRO A 47 -15.05 6.41 15.54
CA PRO A 47 -13.68 5.95 15.75
C PRO A 47 -13.20 5.06 14.60
N HIS A 48 -11.90 5.15 14.27
CA HIS A 48 -11.26 4.20 13.36
C HIS A 48 -10.92 2.91 14.08
N LYS A 49 -11.57 1.81 13.69
CA LYS A 49 -11.30 0.48 14.24
C LYS A 49 -9.96 -0.03 13.70
N LYS A 50 -9.08 -0.43 14.63
CA LYS A 50 -7.80 -1.09 14.33
C LYS A 50 -7.92 -2.59 14.58
N PHE A 51 -7.09 -3.35 13.89
CA PHE A 51 -7.02 -4.81 13.92
C PHE A 51 -5.56 -5.24 14.15
N ALA A 52 -4.83 -4.53 15.00
CA ALA A 52 -3.40 -4.77 15.22
C ALA A 52 -3.11 -6.16 15.83
N ASP A 53 -4.11 -6.75 16.49
CA ASP A 53 -4.03 -8.09 17.10
C ASP A 53 -4.66 -9.18 16.20
N LEU A 54 -5.00 -8.87 14.95
CA LEU A 54 -5.56 -9.84 14.00
C LEU A 54 -4.45 -10.79 13.55
N ASP A 55 -4.62 -12.09 13.78
CA ASP A 55 -3.65 -13.06 13.30
C ASP A 55 -3.93 -13.38 11.82
N LYS A 56 -2.87 -13.64 11.03
CA LYS A 56 -3.04 -13.99 9.62
C LYS A 56 -3.91 -15.23 9.41
N HIS A 57 -3.91 -16.18 10.34
CA HIS A 57 -4.72 -17.39 10.25
C HIS A 57 -6.22 -17.11 10.46
N ASP A 58 -6.60 -15.95 10.99
CA ASP A 58 -8.00 -15.57 11.19
C ASP A 58 -8.73 -15.29 9.87
N TYR A 59 -7.99 -14.95 8.80
CA TYR A 59 -8.59 -14.55 7.53
C TYR A 59 -7.97 -15.21 6.29
N VAL A 60 -6.78 -15.83 6.39
CA VAL A 60 -6.19 -16.57 5.26
C VAL A 60 -7.10 -17.75 4.88
N HIS A 61 -7.36 -17.90 3.58
CA HIS A 61 -8.26 -18.93 3.09
C HIS A 61 -7.66 -20.34 3.33
N PRO A 62 -8.45 -21.33 3.79
CA PRO A 62 -7.93 -22.67 4.10
C PRO A 62 -7.29 -23.40 2.91
N ALA A 63 -7.67 -23.08 1.67
CA ALA A 63 -7.00 -23.64 0.50
C ALA A 63 -5.59 -23.09 0.33
N ASP A 64 -5.37 -21.81 0.63
CA ASP A 64 -4.06 -21.15 0.53
C ASP A 64 -3.13 -21.72 1.61
N SER A 65 -3.62 -21.86 2.84
CA SER A 65 -2.85 -22.49 3.93
C SER A 65 -2.43 -23.90 3.57
N ARG A 66 -3.32 -24.70 2.95
CA ARG A 66 -2.99 -26.06 2.51
C ARG A 66 -1.99 -26.08 1.37
N ALA A 67 -2.12 -25.19 0.38
CA ALA A 67 -1.17 -25.09 -0.72
C ALA A 67 0.23 -24.69 -0.24
N LEU A 68 0.31 -23.69 0.65
CA LEU A 68 1.56 -23.26 1.27
C LEU A 68 2.17 -24.36 2.15
N ALA A 69 1.36 -25.07 2.95
CA ALA A 69 1.83 -26.18 3.75
C ALA A 69 2.41 -27.31 2.87
N ALA A 70 1.73 -27.64 1.76
CA ALA A 70 2.20 -28.63 0.79
C ALA A 70 3.54 -28.22 0.16
N LEU A 71 3.70 -26.96 -0.25
CA LEU A 71 4.97 -26.45 -0.77
C LEU A 71 6.09 -26.56 0.27
N ARG A 72 5.83 -26.16 1.52
CA ARG A 72 6.79 -26.21 2.63
C ARG A 72 7.24 -27.62 3.02
N THR A 73 6.53 -28.67 2.58
CA THR A 73 7.01 -30.05 2.78
C THR A 73 8.25 -30.39 1.96
N ILE A 74 8.53 -29.64 0.90
CA ILE A 74 9.73 -29.84 0.07
C ILE A 74 10.95 -29.36 0.87
N PRO A 75 11.88 -30.26 1.24
CA PRO A 75 13.00 -29.89 2.10
C PRO A 75 13.86 -28.78 1.47
N GLY A 76 14.04 -27.68 2.21
CA GLY A 76 14.91 -26.56 1.79
C GLY A 76 14.31 -25.60 0.77
N ILE A 77 13.02 -25.74 0.41
CA ILE A 77 12.37 -24.89 -0.61
C ILE A 77 12.41 -23.40 -0.26
N ASP A 78 12.09 -23.03 0.98
CA ASP A 78 12.10 -21.63 1.42
C ASP A 78 13.52 -21.05 1.35
N THR A 79 14.54 -21.83 1.74
CA THR A 79 15.94 -21.42 1.65
C THR A 79 16.37 -21.26 0.20
N ALA A 80 15.96 -22.18 -0.68
CA ALA A 80 16.26 -22.11 -2.11
C ALA A 80 15.60 -20.88 -2.75
N LEU A 81 14.31 -20.63 -2.48
CA LEU A 81 13.60 -19.44 -2.96
C LEU A 81 14.23 -18.15 -2.44
N LYS A 82 14.51 -18.07 -1.14
CA LYS A 82 15.17 -16.90 -0.54
C LYS A 82 16.55 -16.65 -1.14
N LYS A 83 17.37 -17.70 -1.35
CA LYS A 83 18.67 -17.56 -2.00
C LYS A 83 18.55 -17.13 -3.45
N LEU A 84 17.62 -17.73 -4.20
CA LEU A 84 17.35 -17.33 -5.58
C LEU A 84 16.97 -15.84 -5.60
N LEU A 85 16.04 -15.41 -4.76
CA LEU A 85 15.60 -14.02 -4.66
C LEU A 85 16.70 -13.06 -4.20
N ALA A 86 17.55 -13.46 -3.26
CA ALA A 86 18.69 -12.67 -2.79
C ALA A 86 19.74 -12.50 -3.90
N VAL A 87 19.99 -13.55 -4.69
CA VAL A 87 20.96 -13.54 -5.80
C VAL A 87 20.43 -12.83 -7.04
N THR A 88 19.12 -12.85 -7.30
CA THR A 88 18.54 -12.32 -8.55
C THR A 88 17.69 -11.05 -8.40
N GLY A 89 17.15 -10.70 -7.22
CA GLY A 89 15.95 -9.85 -7.17
C GLY A 89 15.80 -8.84 -6.04
N GLU A 90 16.26 -9.11 -4.81
CA GLU A 90 15.87 -8.25 -3.67
C GLU A 90 16.50 -6.85 -3.73
N SER A 91 17.79 -6.76 -4.06
CA SER A 91 18.42 -5.48 -4.33
C SER A 91 17.99 -4.90 -5.67
N ALA A 92 17.71 -5.73 -6.68
CA ALA A 92 17.36 -5.26 -8.02
C ALA A 92 15.99 -4.56 -8.04
N ILE A 93 14.97 -5.13 -7.40
CA ILE A 93 13.63 -4.51 -7.28
C ILE A 93 13.76 -3.11 -6.67
N ARG A 94 14.44 -2.99 -5.51
CA ARG A 94 14.62 -1.70 -4.86
C ARG A 94 15.45 -0.73 -5.70
N VAL A 95 16.54 -1.19 -6.32
CA VAL A 95 17.38 -0.36 -7.20
C VAL A 95 16.59 0.15 -8.40
N ILE A 96 15.83 -0.73 -9.07
CA ILE A 96 15.00 -0.38 -10.23
C ILE A 96 13.98 0.70 -9.84
N PHE A 97 13.24 0.51 -8.74
CA PHE A 97 12.23 1.50 -8.34
C PHE A 97 12.83 2.76 -7.73
N THR A 98 13.97 2.68 -7.06
CA THR A 98 14.70 3.88 -6.61
C THR A 98 15.18 4.71 -7.81
N ALA A 99 15.56 4.07 -8.92
CA ALA A 99 16.04 4.75 -10.11
C ALA A 99 14.92 5.21 -11.05
N SER A 100 13.80 4.49 -11.11
CA SER A 100 12.76 4.69 -12.14
C SER A 100 11.37 5.09 -11.60
N ALA A 101 11.19 5.17 -10.28
CA ALA A 101 9.93 5.53 -9.65
C ALA A 101 10.10 6.61 -8.58
N VAL A 102 8.97 7.24 -8.20
CA VAL A 102 8.93 8.29 -7.18
C VAL A 102 8.74 7.64 -5.82
N LYS A 103 9.73 7.76 -4.93
CA LYS A 103 9.59 7.28 -3.54
C LYS A 103 8.58 8.14 -2.78
N VAL A 104 7.63 7.49 -2.11
CA VAL A 104 6.65 8.17 -1.25
C VAL A 104 7.27 8.43 0.12
N THR A 105 7.23 9.69 0.56
CA THR A 105 7.74 10.15 1.85
C THR A 105 6.73 11.10 2.50
N PRO A 106 6.91 11.51 3.78
CA PRO A 106 6.05 12.52 4.37
C PRO A 106 6.04 13.86 3.60
N GLU A 107 7.13 14.19 2.92
CA GLU A 107 7.29 15.41 2.12
C GLU A 107 6.84 15.21 0.67
N GLN A 108 7.01 14.00 0.14
CA GLN A 108 6.70 13.64 -1.24
C GLN A 108 5.52 12.67 -1.29
N CYS A 109 4.37 13.14 -1.78
CA CYS A 109 3.09 12.43 -1.72
C CYS A 109 2.61 12.18 -0.26
N PRO A 110 2.45 13.25 0.56
CA PRO A 110 2.08 13.14 1.97
C PRO A 110 0.78 12.38 2.23
N ASP A 111 -0.16 12.44 1.29
CA ASP A 111 -1.46 11.78 1.41
C ASP A 111 -1.34 10.26 1.21
N LEU A 112 -0.53 9.79 0.25
CA LEU A 112 -0.24 8.38 0.06
C LEU A 112 0.56 7.81 1.23
N TYR A 113 1.55 8.57 1.71
CA TYR A 113 2.31 8.19 2.90
C TYR A 113 1.38 8.03 4.11
N ALA A 114 0.42 8.96 4.30
CA ALA A 114 -0.57 8.84 5.37
C ALA A 114 -1.46 7.60 5.20
N LYS A 115 -1.93 7.29 3.98
CA LYS A 115 -2.71 6.06 3.70
C LYS A 115 -1.93 4.79 4.03
N LEU A 116 -0.64 4.74 3.69
CA LEU A 116 0.23 3.63 4.06
C LEU A 116 0.36 3.49 5.58
N GLN A 117 0.59 4.59 6.31
CA GLN A 117 0.63 4.57 7.77
C GLN A 117 -0.69 4.09 8.37
N ILE A 118 -1.83 4.52 7.82
CA ILE A 118 -3.16 4.07 8.25
C ILE A 118 -3.29 2.56 8.07
N ALA A 119 -2.95 2.02 6.90
CA ALA A 119 -3.02 0.58 6.63
C ALA A 119 -2.11 -0.23 7.56
N CYS A 120 -0.83 0.16 7.67
CA CYS A 120 0.16 -0.52 8.50
C CYS A 120 -0.21 -0.52 9.98
N THR A 121 -0.63 0.63 10.52
CA THR A 121 -1.08 0.73 11.92
C THR A 121 -2.41 0.05 12.18
N THR A 122 -3.22 -0.19 11.14
CA THR A 122 -4.48 -0.93 11.25
C THR A 122 -4.22 -2.43 11.36
N LEU A 123 -3.26 -2.97 10.60
CA LEU A 123 -2.94 -4.41 10.57
C LEU A 123 -1.73 -4.81 11.42
N GLY A 124 -1.07 -3.88 12.11
CA GLY A 124 0.10 -4.19 12.94
C GLY A 124 1.36 -4.55 12.13
N VAL A 125 1.49 -4.03 10.90
CA VAL A 125 2.63 -4.31 10.01
C VAL A 125 3.65 -3.17 10.09
N ASP A 126 4.94 -3.48 10.05
CA ASP A 126 6.02 -2.49 9.93
C ASP A 126 5.91 -1.71 8.62
N LEU A 127 6.23 -0.42 8.65
CA LEU A 127 6.06 0.46 7.50
C LEU A 127 7.01 0.10 6.34
N PRO A 128 6.53 -0.44 5.21
CA PRO A 128 7.38 -0.76 4.07
C PRO A 128 7.72 0.50 3.25
N GLU A 129 8.65 0.39 2.31
CA GLU A 129 8.84 1.45 1.31
C GLU A 129 7.69 1.43 0.30
N LEU A 130 7.28 2.61 -0.14
CA LEU A 130 6.23 2.79 -1.14
C LEU A 130 6.75 3.66 -2.28
N PHE A 131 6.46 3.25 -3.51
CA PHE A 131 6.85 3.97 -4.73
C PHE A 131 5.64 4.19 -5.64
N VAL A 132 5.70 5.27 -6.41
CA VAL A 132 4.76 5.56 -7.51
C VAL A 132 5.51 5.45 -8.82
N GLN A 133 5.10 4.52 -9.67
CA GLN A 133 5.66 4.32 -11.01
C GLN A 133 4.70 4.90 -12.06
N GLN A 134 5.24 5.66 -13.02
CA GLN A 134 4.46 6.10 -14.16
C GLN A 134 4.10 4.88 -15.03
N ASN A 135 2.82 4.55 -15.11
CA ASN A 135 2.35 3.41 -15.88
C ASN A 135 0.85 3.57 -16.23
N PRO A 136 0.45 3.39 -17.50
CA PRO A 136 -0.95 3.54 -17.94
C PRO A 136 -1.87 2.40 -17.49
N ILE A 137 -1.33 1.28 -17.04
CA ILE A 137 -2.09 0.11 -16.57
C ILE A 137 -2.44 0.29 -15.09
N VAL A 138 -3.72 0.20 -14.74
CA VAL A 138 -4.18 0.25 -13.34
C VAL A 138 -3.68 -0.97 -12.60
N ASN A 139 -2.68 -0.79 -11.74
CA ASN A 139 -2.12 -1.87 -10.95
C ASN A 139 -1.42 -1.36 -9.68
N ALA A 140 -1.26 -2.27 -8.73
CA ALA A 140 -0.38 -2.17 -7.59
C ALA A 140 0.24 -3.54 -7.33
N PHE A 141 1.41 -3.58 -6.72
CA PHE A 141 1.95 -4.85 -6.24
C PHE A 141 2.96 -4.65 -5.11
N THR A 142 3.10 -5.73 -4.34
CA THR A 142 4.14 -5.89 -3.32
C THR A 142 5.23 -6.84 -3.81
N GLY A 143 6.47 -6.54 -3.50
CA GLY A 143 7.64 -7.39 -3.77
C GLY A 143 8.74 -7.20 -2.73
N GLY A 144 9.76 -8.07 -2.75
CA GLY A 144 10.83 -8.08 -1.74
C GLY A 144 10.46 -8.93 -0.52
N VAL A 145 11.41 -9.71 0.00
CA VAL A 145 11.13 -10.72 1.03
C VAL A 145 11.53 -10.25 2.41
N GLU A 146 12.79 -9.86 2.61
CA GLU A 146 13.28 -9.35 3.90
C GLU A 146 12.89 -7.88 4.07
N LYS A 147 12.91 -7.11 2.98
CA LYS A 147 12.49 -5.70 2.95
C LYS A 147 11.38 -5.49 1.91
N PRO A 148 10.11 -5.69 2.29
CA PRO A 148 8.99 -5.49 1.38
C PRO A 148 8.93 -4.06 0.86
N VAL A 149 8.60 -3.94 -0.42
CA VAL A 149 8.31 -2.68 -1.09
C VAL A 149 6.95 -2.79 -1.78
N ILE A 150 6.20 -1.71 -1.76
CA ILE A 150 4.92 -1.58 -2.47
C ILE A 150 5.12 -0.59 -3.62
N VAL A 151 4.58 -0.91 -4.78
CA VAL A 151 4.59 -0.03 -5.96
C VAL A 151 3.16 0.20 -6.42
N LEU A 152 2.80 1.48 -6.57
CA LEU A 152 1.53 1.91 -7.16
C LEU A 152 1.78 2.46 -8.55
N HIS A 153 0.92 2.12 -9.51
CA HIS A 153 0.95 2.76 -10.82
C HIS A 153 0.22 4.12 -10.77
N SER A 154 0.71 5.09 -11.53
CA SER A 154 0.11 6.43 -11.61
C SER A 154 -1.36 6.38 -12.04
N SER A 155 -1.69 5.54 -13.04
CA SER A 155 -3.07 5.37 -13.52
C SER A 155 -4.03 4.82 -12.47
N LEU A 156 -3.55 4.07 -11.47
CA LEU A 156 -4.38 3.62 -10.35
C LEU A 156 -4.78 4.80 -9.48
N ILE A 157 -3.84 5.68 -9.16
CA ILE A 157 -4.06 6.87 -8.34
C ILE A 157 -4.98 7.86 -9.05
N GLU A 158 -4.85 8.00 -10.37
CA GLU A 158 -5.67 8.90 -11.19
C GLU A 158 -7.13 8.45 -11.33
N ARG A 159 -7.39 7.13 -11.24
CA ARG A 159 -8.72 6.55 -11.50
C ARG A 159 -9.52 6.23 -10.25
N LEU A 160 -8.85 5.98 -9.13
CA LEU A 160 -9.48 5.60 -7.88
C LEU A 160 -9.67 6.79 -6.94
N THR A 161 -10.73 6.73 -6.13
CA THR A 161 -10.94 7.65 -5.02
C THR A 161 -9.92 7.41 -3.90
N ASP A 162 -9.74 8.37 -2.99
CA ASP A 162 -8.80 8.22 -1.87
C ASP A 162 -9.09 7.00 -0.98
N GLU A 163 -10.37 6.64 -0.82
CA GLU A 163 -10.84 5.48 -0.09
C GLU A 163 -10.51 4.18 -0.81
N GLU A 164 -10.67 4.14 -2.14
CA GLU A 164 -10.31 2.99 -2.96
C GLU A 164 -8.79 2.81 -3.03
N VAL A 165 -8.02 3.90 -3.13
CA VAL A 165 -6.56 3.85 -3.04
C VAL A 165 -6.13 3.32 -1.67
N LEU A 166 -6.76 3.76 -0.58
CA LEU A 166 -6.51 3.19 0.75
C LEU A 166 -6.82 1.69 0.78
N ALA A 167 -7.92 1.25 0.16
CA ALA A 167 -8.28 -0.17 0.11
C ALA A 167 -7.22 -1.00 -0.65
N VAL A 168 -6.70 -0.49 -1.78
CA VAL A 168 -5.60 -1.13 -2.51
C VAL A 168 -4.33 -1.17 -1.67
N VAL A 169 -3.93 -0.06 -1.05
CA VAL A 169 -2.74 -0.03 -0.17
C VAL A 169 -2.90 -1.00 1.00
N ALA A 170 -4.10 -1.08 1.60
CA ALA A 170 -4.39 -2.04 2.66
C ALA A 170 -4.35 -3.49 2.16
N HIS A 171 -4.79 -3.76 0.94
CA HIS A 171 -4.68 -5.07 0.30
C HIS A 171 -3.21 -5.50 0.15
N GLU A 172 -2.36 -4.61 -0.36
CA GLU A 172 -0.92 -4.84 -0.50
C GLU A 172 -0.23 -5.06 0.86
N VAL A 173 -0.57 -4.26 1.88
CA VAL A 173 -0.10 -4.49 3.25
C VAL A 173 -0.58 -5.84 3.79
N GLY A 174 -1.78 -6.28 3.41
CA GLY A 174 -2.32 -7.60 3.74
C GLY A 174 -1.48 -8.75 3.17
N HIS A 175 -0.86 -8.60 1.99
CA HIS A 175 0.10 -9.57 1.47
C HIS A 175 1.36 -9.68 2.31
N ILE A 176 1.83 -8.56 2.87
CA ILE A 176 2.97 -8.53 3.81
C ILE A 176 2.58 -9.24 5.10
N HIS A 177 1.42 -8.89 5.67
CA HIS A 177 0.91 -9.49 6.91
C HIS A 177 0.72 -11.02 6.79
N ALA A 178 0.19 -11.48 5.66
CA ALA A 178 -0.01 -12.90 5.40
C ALA A 178 1.27 -13.65 4.99
N GLU A 179 2.42 -12.98 4.87
CA GLU A 179 3.70 -13.53 4.39
C GLU A 179 3.62 -14.16 2.98
N HIS A 180 2.69 -13.70 2.15
CA HIS A 180 2.51 -14.21 0.79
C HIS A 180 3.57 -13.69 -0.19
N VAL A 181 4.30 -12.64 0.18
CA VAL A 181 5.23 -11.93 -0.73
C VAL A 181 6.35 -12.84 -1.24
N LEU A 182 6.86 -13.77 -0.42
CA LEU A 182 7.90 -14.73 -0.82
C LEU A 182 7.47 -15.58 -2.03
N TYR A 183 6.31 -16.22 -1.90
CA TYR A 183 5.81 -17.16 -2.91
C TYR A 183 5.30 -16.41 -4.15
N LEU A 184 4.65 -15.25 -3.97
CA LEU A 184 4.24 -14.39 -5.09
C LEU A 184 5.44 -13.88 -5.89
N THR A 185 6.51 -13.44 -5.20
CA THR A 185 7.72 -12.96 -5.88
C THR A 185 8.42 -14.10 -6.61
N ALA A 186 8.50 -15.28 -6.00
CA ALA A 186 9.09 -16.45 -6.65
C ALA A 186 8.29 -16.89 -7.90
N ALA A 187 6.95 -16.91 -7.81
CA ALA A 187 6.10 -17.23 -8.95
C ALA A 187 6.33 -16.26 -10.13
N ARG A 188 6.39 -14.95 -9.86
CA ARG A 188 6.68 -13.92 -10.88
C ARG A 188 8.05 -14.09 -11.52
N LEU A 189 9.08 -14.42 -10.73
CA LEU A 189 10.41 -14.68 -11.28
C LEU A 189 10.43 -15.93 -12.16
N LEU A 190 9.76 -17.01 -11.74
CA LEU A 190 9.64 -18.22 -12.54
C LEU A 190 8.91 -17.96 -13.86
N GLU A 191 7.82 -17.18 -13.82
CA GLU A 191 7.09 -16.76 -15.01
C GLU A 191 7.96 -15.92 -15.95
N ALA A 192 8.69 -14.93 -15.41
CA ALA A 192 9.61 -14.10 -16.20
C ALA A 192 10.71 -14.94 -16.87
N LEU A 193 11.33 -15.87 -16.13
CA LEU A 193 12.34 -16.78 -16.66
C LEU A 193 11.76 -17.72 -17.73
N ALA A 194 10.55 -18.25 -17.51
CA ALA A 194 9.86 -19.09 -18.47
C ALA A 194 9.55 -18.33 -19.77
N ASN A 195 9.08 -17.09 -19.67
CA ASN A 195 8.82 -16.23 -20.83
C ASN A 195 10.09 -15.91 -21.63
N VAL A 196 11.20 -15.63 -20.95
CA VAL A 196 12.51 -15.43 -21.61
C VAL A 196 12.97 -16.71 -22.31
N ALA A 197 12.84 -17.86 -21.65
CA ALA A 197 13.22 -19.15 -22.23
C ALA A 197 12.37 -19.48 -23.46
N LEU A 198 11.04 -19.28 -23.39
CA LEU A 198 10.12 -19.47 -24.50
C LEU A 198 10.44 -18.54 -25.68
N ALA A 199 10.69 -17.25 -25.42
CA ALA A 199 11.07 -16.29 -26.45
C ALA A 199 12.41 -16.63 -27.12
N ALA A 200 13.30 -17.32 -26.41
CA ALA A 200 14.56 -17.83 -26.96
C ALA A 200 14.40 -19.14 -27.77
N THR A 201 13.22 -19.79 -27.72
CA THR A 201 12.96 -20.97 -28.56
C THR A 201 12.57 -20.57 -29.99
N PRO A 202 13.09 -21.27 -31.02
CA PRO A 202 12.87 -20.91 -32.43
C PRO A 202 11.42 -21.10 -32.93
N ILE A 203 10.50 -21.57 -32.08
CA ILE A 203 9.09 -21.80 -32.41
C ILE A 203 8.30 -20.47 -32.41
N ALA A 204 8.78 -19.43 -31.74
CA ALA A 204 8.08 -18.14 -31.62
C ALA A 204 8.18 -17.22 -32.86
N ASN A 205 8.86 -17.66 -33.93
CA ASN A 205 9.12 -16.87 -35.15
C ASN A 205 8.44 -17.44 -36.42
N ILE A 206 7.39 -18.25 -36.26
CA ILE A 206 6.49 -18.70 -37.35
C ILE A 206 5.12 -18.09 -37.14
#